data_AF-A0A2M7E8I5-F1
#
_entry.id   AF-A0A2M7E8I5-F1
#
_cell.length_a   1.000
_cell.length_b   1.000
_cell.length_c   1.000
_cell.angle_alpha   90.00
_cell.angle_beta   90.00
_cell.angle_gamma   90.00
#
_symmetry.space_group_name_H-M   'P 1'
#
loop_
_entity.id
_entity.type
_entity.pdbx_description
1 polymer ?
#
loop_
_entity_poly.entity_id
_entity_poly.type
_entity_poly.pdbx_seq_one_letter_code
_entity_poly.pdbx_strand_id
1 'polypeptide(L)'
;GETALFNYSKTYKWWEATPYFDSEGKLTHTTYSLGEPVEVKISLEVTPQIDTEEKEVVVTLHPIVEDIIDWVEQPDYPDVKVPNVSKEELTTKLRIKDGDTIAIGGLMKKKEESRITKIPILGSIPLLGYLFRKTDISKSKTELIIFLTVRIISPE
;
A
#
# COMPACT_ATOMS: atom_id res chain seq x y z
N GLY A 1 -16.96 -26.35 -3.91
CA GLY A 1 -17.83 -25.53 -3.05
C GLY A 1 -17.21 -25.25 -1.69
N GLU A 2 -16.10 -25.89 -1.34
CA GLU A 2 -15.38 -25.61 -0.09
C GLU A 2 -14.51 -24.38 -0.25
N THR A 3 -14.45 -23.55 0.79
CA THR A 3 -13.65 -22.33 0.81
C THR A 3 -12.25 -22.63 1.30
N ALA A 4 -11.24 -22.18 0.55
CA ALA A 4 -9.84 -22.19 0.96
C ALA A 4 -9.40 -20.79 1.37
N LEU A 5 -8.60 -20.72 2.44
CA LEU A 5 -8.03 -19.47 2.95
C LEU A 5 -6.52 -19.53 2.90
N PHE A 6 -5.92 -18.56 2.22
CA PHE A 6 -4.47 -18.35 2.17
C PHE A 6 -4.15 -17.09 2.96
N ASN A 7 -3.24 -17.21 3.94
CA ASN A 7 -2.82 -16.08 4.76
C ASN A 7 -1.30 -16.01 4.82
N TYR A 8 -0.78 -14.81 4.64
CA TYR A 8 0.62 -14.45 4.83
C TYR A 8 0.68 -13.12 5.58
N SER A 9 1.61 -12.98 6.52
CA SER A 9 1.84 -11.71 7.19
C SER A 9 3.32 -11.39 7.34
N LYS A 10 3.61 -10.10 7.42
CA LYS A 10 4.95 -9.59 7.65
C LYS A 10 4.88 -8.48 8.69
N THR A 11 5.79 -8.53 9.66
CA THR A 11 5.88 -7.52 10.72
C THR A 11 7.02 -6.55 10.43
N TYR A 12 6.73 -5.26 10.58
CA TYR A 12 7.68 -4.17 10.46
C TYR A 12 7.88 -3.49 11.81
N LYS A 13 9.15 -3.33 12.18
CA LYS A 13 9.56 -2.57 13.36
C LYS A 13 9.77 -1.11 12.96
N TRP A 14 9.38 -0.18 13.82
CA TRP A 14 9.56 1.25 13.60
C TRP A 14 9.93 1.97 14.91
N TRP A 15 10.46 3.19 14.76
CA TRP A 15 10.86 4.02 15.90
C TRP A 15 9.78 5.05 16.19
N GLU A 16 9.29 5.05 17.42
CA GLU A 16 8.40 6.09 17.95
C GLU A 16 9.23 7.13 18.70
N ALA A 17 8.81 8.39 18.61
CA ALA A 17 9.40 9.47 19.38
C ALA A 17 8.43 10.00 20.42
N THR A 18 8.93 10.12 21.64
CA THR A 18 8.20 10.75 22.75
C THR A 18 8.85 12.10 23.06
N PRO A 19 8.16 13.22 22.82
CA PRO A 19 8.65 14.54 23.18
C PRO A 19 8.42 14.85 24.65
N TYR A 20 9.36 15.56 25.27
CA TYR A 20 9.25 16.06 26.64
C TYR A 20 9.24 17.59 26.64
N PHE A 21 8.24 18.16 27.29
CA PHE A 21 8.05 19.60 27.41
C PHE A 21 8.28 20.05 28.86
N ASP A 22 8.83 21.25 29.04
CA ASP A 22 8.89 21.88 30.36
C ASP A 22 7.52 22.44 30.79
N SER A 23 7.47 23.03 32.00
CA SER A 23 6.26 23.65 32.54
C SER A 23 5.75 24.86 31.76
N GLU A 24 6.56 25.40 30.84
CA GLU A 24 6.21 26.52 29.96
C GLU A 24 5.76 26.03 28.56
N GLY A 25 5.74 24.71 28.34
CA GLY A 25 5.33 24.10 27.07
C GLY A 25 6.43 24.10 26.00
N LYS A 26 7.68 24.38 26.37
CA LYS A 26 8.82 24.35 25.43
C LYS A 26 9.43 22.95 25.39
N LEU A 27 9.74 22.50 24.18
CA LEU A 27 10.39 21.20 23.95
C LEU A 27 11.80 21.19 24.55
N THR A 28 12.09 20.18 25.36
CA THR A 28 13.36 20.00 26.07
C THR A 28 14.24 18.93 25.40
N HIS A 29 13.73 17.70 25.32
CA HIS A 29 14.36 16.61 24.61
C HIS A 29 13.32 15.66 24.01
N THR A 30 13.75 14.85 23.04
CA THR A 30 12.97 13.79 22.43
C THR A 30 13.67 12.47 22.68
N THR A 31 12.93 11.47 23.17
CA THR A 31 13.44 10.11 23.35
C THR A 31 12.90 9.21 22.24
N TYR A 32 13.75 8.35 21.70
CA TYR A 32 13.38 7.36 20.70
C TYR A 32 13.26 5.99 21.34
N SER A 33 12.15 5.32 21.08
CA SER A 33 11.90 3.94 21.50
C SER A 33 11.36 3.12 20.34
N LEU A 34 11.45 1.80 20.45
CA LEU A 34 10.79 0.93 19.49
C LEU A 34 9.27 1.08 19.66
N GLY A 35 8.59 1.52 18.60
CA GLY A 35 7.13 1.60 18.57
C GLY A 35 6.47 0.23 18.48
N GLU A 36 5.15 0.19 18.61
CA GLU A 36 4.39 -1.05 18.44
C GLU A 36 4.58 -1.61 17.02
N PRO A 37 5.07 -2.85 16.85
CA PRO A 37 5.33 -3.41 15.53
C PRO A 37 4.06 -3.43 14.67
N VAL A 38 4.19 -2.98 13.42
CA VAL A 38 3.08 -2.98 12.47
C VAL A 38 3.08 -4.28 11.70
N GLU A 39 1.99 -5.04 11.80
CA GLU A 39 1.77 -6.24 10.99
C GLU A 39 0.96 -5.88 9.74
N VAL A 40 1.46 -6.24 8.56
CA VAL A 40 0.69 -6.17 7.31
C VAL A 40 0.37 -7.58 6.83
N LYS A 41 -0.84 -7.77 6.30
CA LYS A 41 -1.41 -9.06 5.92
C LYS A 41 -1.75 -9.13 4.43
N ILE A 42 -1.46 -10.28 3.84
CA ILE A 42 -1.99 -10.71 2.56
C ILE A 42 -2.90 -11.89 2.85
N SER A 43 -4.19 -11.75 2.55
CA SER A 43 -5.19 -12.78 2.71
C SER A 43 -5.89 -13.02 1.38
N LEU A 44 -6.19 -14.27 1.06
CA LEU A 44 -6.97 -14.63 -0.11
C LEU A 44 -7.96 -15.73 0.27
N GLU A 45 -9.23 -15.39 0.24
CA GLU A 45 -10.32 -16.35 0.34
C GLU A 45 -10.78 -16.77 -1.06
N VAL A 46 -10.86 -18.08 -1.30
CA VAL A 46 -11.21 -18.67 -2.59
C VAL A 46 -12.31 -19.70 -2.41
N THR A 47 -13.43 -19.54 -3.11
CA THR A 47 -14.50 -20.54 -3.16
C THR A 47 -14.77 -20.97 -4.60
N PRO A 48 -14.30 -22.15 -5.03
CA PRO A 48 -14.57 -22.68 -6.36
C PRO A 48 -15.90 -23.46 -6.43
N GLN A 49 -16.58 -23.33 -7.55
CA GLN A 49 -17.75 -24.10 -7.95
C GLN A 49 -17.51 -24.61 -9.37
N ILE A 50 -17.50 -25.93 -9.55
CA ILE A 50 -17.20 -26.56 -10.84
C ILE A 50 -18.52 -26.72 -11.61
N ASP A 51 -18.54 -26.28 -12.86
CA ASP A 51 -19.58 -26.57 -13.83
C ASP A 51 -19.05 -27.65 -14.78
N THR A 52 -19.53 -28.88 -14.56
CA THR A 52 -19.08 -30.07 -15.29
C THR A 52 -19.65 -30.16 -16.71
N GLU A 53 -20.72 -29.44 -17.03
CA GLU A 53 -21.33 -29.47 -18.38
C GLU A 53 -20.50 -28.63 -19.35
N GLU A 54 -20.13 -27.42 -18.94
CA GLU A 54 -19.42 -26.44 -19.77
C GLU A 54 -17.89 -26.47 -19.58
N LYS A 55 -17.37 -27.31 -18.68
CA LYS A 55 -15.95 -27.34 -18.26
C LYS A 55 -15.45 -25.99 -17.76
N GLU A 56 -16.29 -25.32 -17.00
CA GLU A 56 -16.01 -24.02 -16.41
C GLU A 56 -15.90 -24.14 -14.89
N VAL A 57 -15.15 -23.22 -14.29
CA VAL A 57 -15.08 -23.06 -12.85
C VAL A 57 -15.49 -21.65 -12.50
N VAL A 58 -16.54 -21.54 -11.70
CA VAL A 58 -16.96 -20.30 -11.08
C VAL A 58 -16.19 -20.13 -9.78
N VAL A 59 -15.40 -19.07 -9.68
CA VAL A 59 -14.57 -18.79 -8.51
C VAL A 59 -15.03 -17.49 -7.87
N THR A 60 -15.39 -17.55 -6.60
CA THR A 60 -15.57 -16.37 -5.76
C THR A 60 -14.25 -16.08 -5.04
N LEU A 61 -13.75 -14.86 -5.17
CA LEU A 61 -12.47 -14.40 -4.63
C LEU A 61 -12.66 -13.20 -3.72
N HIS A 62 -11.99 -13.23 -2.57
CA HIS A 62 -11.87 -12.09 -1.67
C HIS A 62 -10.40 -11.89 -1.24
N PRO A 63 -9.56 -11.28 -2.09
CA PRO A 63 -8.22 -10.86 -1.70
C PRO A 63 -8.23 -9.61 -0.82
N ILE A 64 -7.38 -9.61 0.20
CA ILE A 64 -6.99 -8.47 1.02
C ILE A 64 -5.47 -8.37 0.97
N VAL A 65 -4.95 -7.19 0.61
CA VAL A 65 -3.52 -6.92 0.55
C VAL A 65 -3.23 -5.68 1.36
N GLU A 66 -2.41 -5.83 2.39
CA GLU A 66 -1.86 -4.72 3.18
C GLU A 66 -0.36 -4.58 2.92
N ASP A 67 0.10 -3.34 2.78
CA ASP A 67 1.52 -3.03 2.63
C ASP A 67 1.88 -1.66 3.22
N ILE A 68 3.14 -1.47 3.58
CA ILE A 68 3.67 -0.17 4.00
C ILE A 68 4.10 0.59 2.74
N ILE A 69 3.27 1.55 2.33
CA ILE A 69 3.49 2.30 1.09
C ILE A 69 4.36 3.55 1.26
N ASP A 70 4.47 4.06 2.49
CA ASP A 70 5.26 5.24 2.80
C ASP A 70 5.62 5.30 4.29
N TRP A 71 6.61 6.13 4.59
CA TRP A 71 7.10 6.42 5.94
C TRP A 71 6.94 7.92 6.16
N VAL A 72 5.84 8.32 6.79
CA VAL A 72 5.39 9.72 6.85
C VAL A 72 6.14 10.45 7.95
N GLU A 73 6.78 11.56 7.60
CA GLU A 73 7.43 12.47 8.55
C GLU A 73 6.38 13.17 9.40
N GLN A 74 6.59 13.19 10.72
CA GLN A 74 5.70 13.90 11.63
C GLN A 74 6.04 15.40 11.61
N PRO A 75 5.06 16.33 11.47
CA PRO A 75 5.31 17.76 11.33
C PRO A 75 6.18 18.37 12.45
N ASP A 76 6.02 17.87 13.68
CA ASP A 76 6.75 18.33 14.86
C ASP A 76 8.08 17.57 15.06
N TYR A 77 8.26 16.43 14.37
CA TYR A 77 9.41 15.51 14.52
C TYR A 77 9.82 14.93 13.15
N PRO A 78 10.54 15.70 12.31
CA PRO A 78 10.86 15.28 10.94
C PRO A 78 11.79 14.05 10.86
N ASP A 79 12.54 13.75 11.92
CA ASP A 79 13.38 12.55 12.01
C ASP A 79 12.58 11.27 12.34
N VAL A 80 11.30 11.41 12.66
CA VAL A 80 10.40 10.33 13.04
C VAL A 80 9.49 10.02 11.89
N LYS A 81 9.53 8.77 11.47
CA LYS A 81 8.74 8.29 10.35
C LYS A 81 7.74 7.26 10.81
N VAL A 82 6.47 7.60 10.68
CA VAL A 82 5.35 6.72 11.01
C VAL A 82 5.03 5.87 9.77
N PRO A 83 4.91 4.54 9.90
CA PRO A 83 4.54 3.70 8.77
C PRO A 83 3.11 4.00 8.31
N ASN A 84 2.95 4.26 7.01
CA ASN A 84 1.65 4.44 6.37
C ASN A 84 1.24 3.13 5.69
N VAL A 85 0.29 2.43 6.30
CA VAL A 85 -0.24 1.16 5.80
C VAL A 85 -1.36 1.43 4.80
N SER A 86 -1.22 0.88 3.61
CA SER A 86 -2.29 0.80 2.63
C SER A 86 -2.98 -0.55 2.76
N LYS A 87 -4.32 -0.55 2.69
CA LYS A 87 -5.12 -1.77 2.60
C LYS A 87 -5.93 -1.74 1.31
N GLU A 88 -5.81 -2.79 0.52
CA GLU A 88 -6.58 -3.02 -0.69
C GLU A 88 -7.42 -4.28 -0.51
N GLU A 89 -8.70 -4.20 -0.86
CA GLU A 89 -9.64 -5.29 -0.74
C GLU A 89 -10.51 -5.34 -1.99
N LEU A 90 -10.71 -6.54 -2.51
CA LEU A 90 -11.54 -6.77 -3.69
C LEU A 90 -12.47 -7.95 -3.42
N THR A 91 -13.70 -7.87 -3.90
CA THR A 91 -14.64 -9.00 -3.92
C THR A 91 -15.10 -9.20 -5.34
N THR A 92 -14.86 -10.38 -5.91
CA THR A 92 -15.24 -10.67 -7.29
C THR A 92 -15.68 -12.12 -7.46
N LYS A 93 -16.61 -12.34 -8.40
CA LYS A 93 -17.06 -13.67 -8.80
C LYS A 93 -16.84 -13.80 -10.30
N LEU A 94 -16.00 -14.76 -10.66
CA LEU A 94 -15.51 -14.94 -12.02
C LEU A 94 -15.88 -16.34 -12.51
N ARG A 95 -16.00 -16.49 -13.82
CA ARG A 95 -16.21 -17.76 -14.51
C ARG A 95 -15.04 -17.95 -15.46
N ILE A 96 -14.29 -19.02 -15.26
CA ILE A 96 -13.01 -19.26 -15.92
C ILE A 96 -13.06 -20.67 -16.50
N LYS A 97 -12.62 -20.85 -17.73
CA LYS A 97 -12.52 -22.19 -18.32
C LYS A 97 -11.35 -22.95 -17.73
N ASP A 98 -11.43 -24.27 -17.76
CA ASP A 98 -10.30 -25.12 -17.34
C ASP A 98 -9.02 -24.78 -18.12
N GLY A 99 -7.93 -24.53 -17.40
CA GLY A 99 -6.61 -24.18 -17.95
C GLY A 99 -6.42 -22.71 -18.32
N ASP A 100 -7.50 -21.92 -18.37
CA ASP A 100 -7.40 -20.50 -18.73
C ASP A 100 -6.91 -19.65 -17.56
N THR A 101 -6.23 -18.55 -17.90
CA THR A 101 -5.73 -17.57 -16.95
C THR A 101 -6.47 -16.26 -17.14
N ILE A 102 -7.04 -15.72 -16.06
CA ILE A 102 -7.64 -14.39 -16.04
C ILE A 102 -6.76 -13.44 -15.24
N ALA A 103 -6.61 -12.22 -15.75
CA ALA A 103 -6.01 -11.12 -15.02
C ALA A 103 -7.11 -10.27 -14.37
N ILE A 104 -7.03 -10.13 -13.05
CA ILE A 104 -7.93 -9.31 -12.25
C ILE A 104 -7.14 -8.05 -11.89
N GLY A 105 -7.52 -6.93 -12.50
CA GLY A 105 -6.95 -5.63 -12.16
C GLY A 105 -7.49 -5.12 -10.83
N GLY A 106 -6.61 -4.56 -9.99
CA GLY A 106 -6.96 -3.91 -8.73
C GLY A 106 -7.22 -2.40 -8.85
N LEU A 107 -7.25 -1.74 -7.70
CA LEU A 107 -7.34 -0.28 -7.56
C LEU A 107 -5.96 0.35 -7.83
N MET A 108 -5.89 1.33 -8.73
CA MET A 108 -4.66 2.05 -9.04
C MET A 108 -4.50 3.27 -8.13
N LYS A 109 -3.44 3.32 -7.32
CA LYS A 109 -3.12 4.50 -6.50
C LYS A 109 -1.93 5.25 -7.10
N LYS A 110 -2.15 6.52 -7.47
CA LYS A 110 -1.11 7.45 -7.93
C LYS A 110 -0.93 8.55 -6.89
N LYS A 111 0.26 8.68 -6.32
CA LYS A 111 0.64 9.82 -5.47
C LYS A 111 1.59 10.71 -6.27
N GLU A 112 1.26 12.01 -6.35
CA GLU A 112 2.09 13.03 -6.97
C GLU A 112 2.35 14.12 -5.95
N GLU A 113 3.61 14.30 -5.58
CA GLU A 113 4.05 15.28 -4.60
C GLU A 113 4.99 16.27 -5.29
N SER A 114 4.67 17.56 -5.18
CA SER A 114 5.45 18.65 -5.79
C SER A 114 5.95 19.58 -4.68
N ARG A 115 7.25 19.57 -4.43
CA ARG A 115 7.91 20.46 -3.47
C ARG A 115 8.65 21.56 -4.22
N ILE A 116 8.27 22.81 -3.98
CA ILE A 116 8.93 23.98 -4.58
C ILE A 116 9.72 24.71 -3.50
N THR A 117 11.04 24.65 -3.60
CA THR A 117 11.97 25.39 -2.74
C THR A 117 12.46 26.61 -3.51
N LYS A 118 12.32 27.82 -2.96
CA LYS A 118 12.74 29.06 -3.64
C LYS A 118 13.49 29.99 -2.70
N ILE A 119 14.47 30.72 -3.24
CA ILE A 119 15.13 31.80 -2.49
C ILE A 119 14.14 32.96 -2.35
N PRO A 120 13.92 33.50 -1.13
CA PRO A 120 13.08 34.68 -0.92
C PRO A 120 13.55 35.84 -1.81
N ILE A 121 12.61 36.65 -2.33
CA ILE A 121 12.86 37.77 -3.26
C ILE A 121 13.26 37.31 -4.68
N LEU A 122 14.38 36.61 -4.84
CA LEU A 122 14.92 36.24 -6.17
C LEU A 122 14.07 35.19 -6.89
N GLY A 123 13.49 34.23 -6.16
CA GLY A 123 12.66 33.16 -6.73
C GLY A 123 11.25 33.62 -7.17
N SER A 124 10.88 34.87 -6.90
CA SER A 124 9.58 35.45 -7.26
C SER A 124 9.65 36.42 -8.46
N ILE A 125 10.85 36.67 -9.00
CA ILE A 125 11.04 37.59 -10.13
C ILE A 125 10.45 36.94 -11.41
N PRO A 126 9.52 37.61 -12.11
CA PRO A 126 9.04 37.14 -13.41
C PRO A 126 10.22 36.96 -14.38
N LEU A 127 10.17 35.96 -15.27
CA LEU A 127 11.24 35.61 -16.23
C LEU A 127 12.52 34.99 -15.61
N LEU A 128 13.06 35.54 -14.51
CA LEU A 128 14.37 35.11 -13.95
C LEU A 128 14.26 34.17 -12.74
N GLY A 129 13.10 34.12 -12.07
CA GLY A 129 12.91 33.35 -10.83
C GLY A 129 13.04 31.84 -10.99
N TYR A 130 12.99 31.30 -12.22
CA TYR A 130 13.23 29.88 -12.49
C TYR A 130 14.65 29.42 -12.14
N LEU A 131 15.66 30.30 -12.25
CA LEU A 131 17.06 29.97 -11.90
C LEU A 131 17.32 29.93 -10.39
N PHE A 132 16.40 30.49 -9.59
CA PHE A 132 16.50 30.64 -8.14
C PHE A 132 15.44 29.82 -7.39
N ARG A 133 14.82 28.85 -8.07
CA ARG A 133 13.93 27.85 -7.47
C ARG A 133 14.32 26.45 -7.88
N LYS A 134 14.07 25.51 -6.98
CA LYS A 134 14.18 24.07 -7.18
C LYS A 134 12.78 23.48 -7.05
N THR A 135 12.35 22.74 -8.06
CA THR A 135 11.10 21.98 -8.02
C THR A 135 11.47 20.50 -7.96
N ASP A 136 11.13 19.85 -6.86
CA ASP A 136 11.25 18.41 -6.70
C ASP A 136 9.86 17.78 -6.92
N ILE A 137 9.72 16.96 -7.97
CA ILE A 137 8.48 16.23 -8.28
C ILE A 137 8.71 14.76 -7.97
N SER A 138 8.02 14.23 -6.96
CA SER A 138 8.00 12.81 -6.63
C SER A 138 6.70 12.17 -7.11
N LYS A 139 6.82 11.06 -7.85
CA LYS A 139 5.68 10.29 -8.36
C LYS A 139 5.83 8.85 -7.91
N SER A 140 4.88 8.34 -7.13
CA SER A 140 4.79 6.91 -6.80
C SER A 140 3.48 6.33 -7.33
N LYS A 141 3.59 5.13 -7.91
CA LYS A 141 2.47 4.36 -8.46
C LYS A 141 2.54 2.96 -7.87
N THR A 142 1.46 2.54 -7.22
CA THR A 142 1.30 1.18 -6.73
C THR A 142 0.12 0.54 -7.46
N GLU A 143 0.34 -0.66 -7.99
CA GLU A 143 -0.66 -1.43 -8.74
C GLU A 143 -0.71 -2.86 -8.22
N LEU A 144 -1.90 -3.31 -7.81
CA LEU A 144 -2.18 -4.72 -7.55
C LEU A 144 -2.77 -5.35 -8.82
N ILE A 145 -2.10 -6.41 -9.30
CA ILE A 145 -2.58 -7.24 -10.40
C ILE A 145 -2.57 -8.69 -9.92
N ILE A 146 -3.72 -9.36 -10.01
CA ILE A 146 -3.87 -10.75 -9.60
C ILE A 146 -4.07 -11.60 -10.85
N PHE A 147 -3.20 -12.59 -11.05
CA PHE A 147 -3.38 -13.60 -12.09
C PHE A 147 -3.94 -14.87 -11.45
N LEU A 148 -5.06 -15.36 -11.98
CA LEU A 148 -5.68 -16.59 -11.54
C LEU A 148 -5.75 -17.56 -12.71
N THR A 149 -5.13 -18.73 -12.53
CA THR A 149 -5.25 -19.88 -13.42
C THR A 149 -5.98 -20.99 -12.68
N VAL A 150 -7.03 -21.54 -13.29
CA VAL A 150 -7.79 -22.65 -12.70
C VAL A 150 -7.53 -23.93 -13.47
N ARG A 151 -7.40 -25.05 -12.75
CA ARG A 151 -7.19 -26.38 -13.31
C ARG A 151 -8.15 -27.36 -12.64
N ILE A 152 -9.01 -28.02 -13.41
CA ILE A 152 -9.87 -29.10 -12.95
C ILE A 152 -9.01 -30.38 -12.89
N ILE A 153 -8.96 -31.01 -11.72
CA ILE A 153 -8.23 -32.26 -11.52
C ILE A 153 -9.25 -33.37 -11.32
N SER A 154 -9.20 -34.39 -12.16
CA SER A 154 -9.95 -35.63 -11.96
C SER A 154 -9.07 -36.63 -11.22
N PRO A 155 -9.59 -37.31 -10.17
CA PRO A 155 -8.88 -38.46 -9.62
C PRO A 155 -8.85 -39.56 -10.68
N GLU A 156 -7.65 -40.05 -11.02
CA GLU A 156 -7.46 -41.26 -11.83
C GLU A 156 -7.91 -42.52 -11.10
#